data_AF-X0UI53-F1
#
_entry.id   AF-X0UI53-F1
#
_cell.length_a   1.000
_cell.length_b   1.000
_cell.length_c   1.000
_cell.angle_alpha   90.00
_cell.angle_beta   90.00
_cell.angle_gamma   90.00
#
_symmetry.space_group_name_H-M   'P 1'
#
loop_
_entity.id
_entity.type
_entity.pdbx_description
1 polymer ?
#
loop_
_entity_poly.entity_id
_entity_poly.type
_entity_poly.pdbx_seq_one_letter_code
_entity_poly.pdbx_strand_id
1 'polypeptide(L)'
;VKAYGGHLVYRAGLALLDKDKPHKVIARSRKWVFQAEAPYELSGLTPNVVFPTGVVMRGDELWMYYGACDTYTCLATAKLDEALSYLET
;
A
#
# COMPACT_ATOMS: atom_id res chain seq x y z
N VAL A 1 21.64 7.84 15.08
CA VAL A 1 21.30 7.10 13.85
C VAL A 1 20.30 6.02 14.22
N LYS A 2 19.09 5.99 13.66
CA LYS A 2 18.13 4.91 13.92
C LYS A 2 18.71 3.62 13.33
N ALA A 3 19.26 2.75 14.16
CA ALA A 3 19.63 1.40 13.75
C ALA A 3 18.39 0.53 13.91
N TYR A 4 17.81 0.09 12.80
CA TYR A 4 16.73 -0.89 12.82
C TYR A 4 17.33 -2.29 12.93
N GLY A 5 16.86 -3.10 13.88
CA GLY A 5 17.28 -4.49 14.00
C GLY A 5 16.61 -5.36 12.94
N GLY A 6 17.39 -6.00 12.07
CA GLY A 6 16.92 -6.97 11.07
C GLY A 6 16.53 -6.39 9.70
N HIS A 7 16.10 -7.28 8.79
CA HIS A 7 15.59 -6.93 7.46
C HIS A 7 14.06 -6.76 7.51
N LEU A 8 13.60 -5.56 7.85
CA LEU A 8 12.18 -5.25 7.87
C LEU A 8 11.67 -5.08 6.43
N VAL A 9 10.46 -5.60 6.17
CA VAL A 9 9.75 -5.44 4.90
C VAL A 9 8.39 -4.85 5.21
N TYR A 10 8.06 -3.73 4.57
CA TYR A 10 6.73 -3.14 4.66
C TYR A 10 5.95 -3.41 3.39
N ARG A 11 4.73 -3.93 3.55
CA ARG A 11 3.79 -4.22 2.46
C ARG A 11 2.42 -3.67 2.81
N ALA A 12 1.65 -3.30 1.80
CA ALA A 12 0.28 -2.83 1.98
C ALA A 12 -0.73 -3.92 1.60
N GLY A 13 -1.83 -3.96 2.35
CA GLY A 13 -3.02 -4.74 2.03
C GLY A 13 -4.24 -3.83 1.89
N LEU A 14 -5.41 -4.42 1.66
CA LEU A 14 -6.67 -3.69 1.55
C LEU A 14 -7.65 -4.16 2.62
N ALA A 15 -8.49 -3.24 3.08
CA ALA A 15 -9.65 -3.53 3.90
C ALA A 15 -10.83 -2.71 3.37
N LEU A 16 -11.98 -3.35 3.30
CA LEU A 16 -13.25 -2.70 3.00
C LEU A 16 -14.07 -2.62 4.28
N LEU A 17 -14.55 -1.42 4.57
CA LEU A 17 -15.27 -1.11 5.79
C LEU A 17 -16.73 -0.83 5.43
N ASP A 18 -17.64 -1.14 6.35
CA ASP A 18 -19.04 -0.77 6.22
C ASP A 18 -19.17 0.76 6.11
N LYS A 19 -19.93 1.22 5.11
CA LYS A 19 -20.06 2.64 4.78
C LYS A 19 -20.70 3.46 5.91
N ASP A 20 -21.67 2.89 6.61
CA ASP A 20 -22.41 3.57 7.68
C ASP A 20 -21.83 3.25 9.06
N LYS A 21 -21.12 2.12 9.20
CA LYS A 21 -20.52 1.64 10.44
C LYS A 21 -19.02 1.31 10.24
N PRO A 22 -18.14 2.31 10.03
CA PRO A 22 -16.76 2.11 9.58
C PRO A 22 -15.85 1.34 10.54
N HIS A 23 -16.25 1.14 11.80
CA HIS A 23 -15.54 0.23 12.71
C HIS A 23 -15.70 -1.26 12.31
N LYS A 24 -16.63 -1.58 11.40
CA LYS A 24 -16.86 -2.92 10.88
C LYS A 24 -16.09 -3.13 9.59
N VAL A 25 -15.14 -4.06 9.62
CA VAL A 25 -14.47 -4.56 8.42
C VAL A 25 -15.40 -5.60 7.78
N ILE A 26 -15.79 -5.37 6.52
CA ILE A 26 -16.68 -6.27 5.76
C ILE A 26 -15.91 -7.17 4.80
N ALA A 27 -14.70 -6.79 4.41
CA ALA A 27 -13.78 -7.63 3.66
C ALA A 27 -12.34 -7.19 3.93
N ARG A 28 -11.38 -8.10 3.81
CA ARG A 28 -9.95 -7.79 3.95
C ARG A 28 -9.14 -8.70 3.05
N SER A 29 -8.10 -8.16 2.42
CA SER A 29 -7.21 -8.98 1.61
C SER A 29 -6.46 -9.98 2.48
N ARG A 30 -6.46 -11.27 2.11
CA ARG A 30 -5.74 -12.32 2.83
C ARG A 30 -4.22 -12.19 2.69
N LYS A 31 -3.79 -11.68 1.53
CA LYS A 31 -2.40 -11.37 1.21
C LYS A 31 -2.21 -9.86 1.10
N TRP A 32 -0.95 -9.43 1.08
CA TRP A 32 -0.60 -8.10 0.64
C TRP A 32 -0.99 -7.90 -0.84
N VAL A 33 -1.23 -6.66 -1.23
CA VAL A 33 -1.55 -6.26 -2.60
C VAL A 33 -0.44 -5.40 -3.21
N PHE A 34 0.45 -4.86 -2.38
CA PHE A 34 1.52 -3.98 -2.82
C PHE A 34 2.79 -4.19 -1.98
N GLN A 35 3.92 -4.37 -2.64
CA GLN A 35 5.23 -4.58 -2.04
C GLN A 35 6.32 -3.86 -2.85
N ALA A 36 7.50 -3.69 -2.24
CA ALA A 36 8.67 -3.17 -2.92
C ALA A 36 9.18 -4.13 -4.00
N GLU A 37 9.34 -3.64 -5.23
CA GLU A 37 9.87 -4.38 -6.37
C GLU A 37 10.81 -3.50 -7.21
N ALA A 38 10.52 -2.21 -7.34
CA ALA A 38 11.34 -1.30 -8.11
C ALA A 38 12.66 -0.96 -7.39
N PRO A 39 13.75 -0.63 -8.12
CA PRO A 39 15.05 -0.37 -7.50
C PRO A 39 15.04 0.71 -6.41
N TYR A 40 14.20 1.76 -6.56
CA TYR A 40 14.06 2.83 -5.57
C TYR A 40 13.25 2.43 -4.32
N GLU A 41 12.58 1.28 -4.35
CA GLU A 41 11.82 0.68 -3.23
C GLU A 41 12.64 -0.39 -2.48
N LEU A 42 13.69 -0.90 -3.13
CA LEU A 42 14.59 -1.90 -2.57
C LEU A 42 15.84 -1.28 -1.94
N SER A 43 16.16 -0.02 -2.27
CA SER A 43 17.35 0.67 -1.77
C SER A 43 17.07 2.12 -1.38
N GLY A 44 17.51 2.51 -0.17
CA GLY A 44 17.41 3.85 0.38
C GLY A 44 17.66 3.83 1.90
N LEU A 45 17.14 4.83 2.63
CA LEU A 45 17.33 4.94 4.07
C LEU A 45 16.77 3.73 4.84
N THR A 46 15.59 3.24 4.44
CA THR A 46 14.97 2.03 5.00
C THR A 46 14.58 1.07 3.87
N PRO A 47 15.46 0.16 3.43
CA PRO A 47 15.21 -0.75 2.30
C PRO A 47 13.94 -1.59 2.44
N ASN A 48 13.31 -1.95 1.31
CA ASN A 48 12.13 -2.81 1.23
C ASN A 48 10.85 -2.22 1.86
N VAL A 49 10.69 -0.91 1.77
CA VAL A 49 9.53 -0.18 2.30
C VAL A 49 8.77 0.50 1.18
N VAL A 50 7.48 0.17 1.06
CA VAL A 50 6.48 0.94 0.33
C VAL A 50 5.36 1.34 1.28
N PHE A 51 5.17 2.64 1.53
CA PHE A 51 4.29 3.14 2.58
C PHE A 51 3.21 4.07 2.00
N PRO A 52 1.99 3.56 1.74
CA PRO A 52 0.90 4.39 1.23
C PRO A 52 0.56 5.55 2.16
N THR A 53 0.49 6.76 1.62
CA THR A 53 0.19 7.99 2.38
C THR A 53 -1.04 8.74 1.91
N GLY A 54 -1.48 8.51 0.67
CA GLY A 54 -2.68 9.15 0.14
C GLY A 54 -3.17 8.47 -1.12
N VAL A 55 -4.48 8.50 -1.35
CA VAL A 55 -5.12 7.93 -2.53
C VAL A 55 -6.12 8.93 -3.08
N VAL A 56 -6.12 9.11 -4.39
CA VAL A 56 -7.13 9.92 -5.10
C VAL A 56 -7.76 9.08 -6.21
N MET A 57 -9.06 9.30 -6.46
CA MET A 57 -9.75 8.69 -7.59
C MET A 57 -9.59 9.55 -8.84
N ARG A 58 -9.25 8.91 -9.97
CA ARG A 58 -9.20 9.53 -11.30
C ARG A 58 -10.01 8.67 -12.26
N GLY A 59 -11.29 8.98 -12.42
CA GLY A 59 -12.21 8.13 -13.17
C GLY A 59 -12.39 6.79 -12.47
N ASP A 60 -12.04 5.71 -13.15
CA ASP A 60 -12.07 4.32 -12.65
C ASP A 60 -10.72 3.87 -12.06
N GLU A 61 -9.73 4.76 -11.94
CA GLU A 61 -8.42 4.47 -11.40
C GLU A 61 -8.22 5.01 -9.98
N LEU A 62 -7.55 4.21 -9.16
CA LEU A 62 -6.93 4.59 -7.91
C LEU A 62 -5.52 5.09 -8.18
N TRP A 63 -5.21 6.31 -7.73
CA TRP A 63 -3.88 6.89 -7.76
C TRP A 63 -3.36 6.99 -6.33
N MET A 64 -2.44 6.09 -5.97
CA MET A 64 -1.88 5.98 -4.63
C MET A 64 -0.48 6.60 -4.57
N TYR A 65 -0.35 7.68 -3.80
CA TYR A 65 0.94 8.23 -3.41
C TYR A 65 1.48 7.48 -2.21
N TYR A 66 2.76 7.10 -2.29
CA TYR A 66 3.42 6.32 -1.26
C TYR A 66 4.88 6.76 -1.07
N GLY A 67 5.40 6.55 0.14
CA GLY A 67 6.82 6.67 0.43
C GLY A 67 7.57 5.40 0.04
N ALA A 68 8.73 5.55 -0.60
CA ALA A 68 9.64 4.44 -0.88
C ALA A 68 10.97 4.62 -0.14
N CYS A 69 11.39 3.59 0.59
CA CYS A 69 12.62 3.54 1.37
C CYS A 69 12.86 4.70 2.35
N ASP A 70 11.82 5.32 2.91
CA ASP A 70 11.90 6.57 3.69
C ASP A 70 12.72 7.69 2.98
N THR A 71 12.71 7.69 1.64
CA THR A 71 13.59 8.54 0.82
C THR A 71 12.82 9.23 -0.30
N TYR A 72 11.92 8.52 -0.98
CA TYR A 72 11.22 9.02 -2.17
C TYR A 72 9.72 9.13 -1.94
N THR A 73 9.07 10.02 -2.69
CA THR A 73 7.63 10.02 -2.90
C THR A 73 7.34 9.50 -4.30
N CYS A 74 6.49 8.47 -4.38
CA CYS A 74 6.20 7.72 -5.60
C CYS A 74 4.69 7.67 -5.84
N LEU A 75 4.29 7.26 -7.04
CA LEU A 75 2.89 7.08 -7.44
C LEU A 75 2.73 5.67 -8.03
N ALA A 76 1.74 4.94 -7.52
CA ALA A 76 1.26 3.69 -8.11
C ALA A 76 -0.20 3.89 -8.52
N THR A 77 -0.58 3.27 -9.64
CA THR A 77 -1.95 3.35 -10.18
C THR A 77 -2.51 1.94 -10.37
N ALA A 78 -3.81 1.78 -10.11
CA ALA A 78 -4.54 0.54 -10.37
C ALA A 78 -5.98 0.86 -10.75
N LYS A 79 -6.63 -0.03 -11.49
CA LYS A 79 -8.08 0.06 -11.69
C LYS A 79 -8.80 -0.28 -10.38
N LEU A 80 -9.88 0.42 -10.08
CA LEU A 80 -10.63 0.25 -8.83
C LEU A 80 -11.22 -1.16 -8.73
N ASP A 81 -11.75 -1.70 -9.82
CA ASP A 81 -12.31 -3.06 -9.86
C ASP A 81 -11.26 -4.13 -9.61
N GLU A 82 -10.06 -3.98 -10.19
CA GLU A 82 -8.92 -4.84 -9.94
C GLU A 82 -8.50 -4.79 -8.47
N ALA A 83 -8.37 -3.59 -7.89
CA ALA A 83 -8.05 -3.44 -6.48
C ALA A 83 -9.10 -4.10 -5.56
N LEU A 84 -10.39 -3.91 -5.87
CA LEU A 84 -11.48 -4.54 -5.11
C LEU A 84 -11.49 -6.06 -5.25
N SER A 85 -11.01 -6.61 -6.38
CA SER A 85 -10.95 -8.06 -6.59
C SER A 85 -10.01 -8.80 -5.62
N TYR A 86 -9.08 -8.08 -4.96
CA TYR A 86 -8.19 -8.64 -3.94
C TYR A 86 -8.84 -8.82 -2.56
N LEU A 87 -10.07 -8.34 -2.38
CA LEU A 87 -10.80 -8.47 -1.12
C LEU A 87 -11.56 -9.81 -1.11
N GLU A 88 -11.29 -10.62 -0.09
CA GLU A 88 -12.08 -11.81 0.21
C GLU A 88 -13.24 -11.40 1.15
N THR A 89 -14.48 -11.68 0.75
CA THR A 89 -15.69 -11.51 1.58
C THR A 89 -15.93 -12.69 2.50
#